data_AF-A0A2S9RQC8-F1
#
_entry.id   AF-A0A2S9RQC8-F1
#
_cell.length_a   1.000
_cell.length_b   1.000
_cell.length_c   1.000
_cell.angle_alpha   90.00
_cell.angle_beta   90.00
_cell.angle_gamma   90.00
#
_symmetry.space_group_name_H-M   'P 1'
#
loop_
_entity.id
_entity.type
_entity.pdbx_description
1 polymer ?
#
loop_
_entity_poly.entity_id
_entity_poly.type
_entity_poly.pdbx_seq_one_letter_code
_entity_poly.pdbx_strand_id
1 'polypeptide(L)' 'MIPGYTDSDHDVHLLGQFIEGMTNIEKVELLPYHRLGAHKWKTLGLDYELEDVLPPTKESLEHIKTILEGYGHTVKF' A
#
# COMPACT_ATOMS: atom_id res chain seq x y z
N MET A 1 0.13 1.40 1.26
CA MET A 1 -0.43 1.63 -0.07
C MET A 1 -1.07 3.01 -0.09
N ILE A 2 -0.57 3.89 -0.96
CA ILE A 2 -1.02 5.27 -1.12
C ILE A 2 -1.57 5.40 -2.55
N PRO A 3 -2.86 5.74 -2.73
CA PRO A 3 -3.45 5.87 -4.05
C PRO A 3 -2.77 6.91 -4.94
N GLY A 4 -2.46 6.54 -6.18
CA GLY A 4 -1.72 7.34 -7.16
C GLY A 4 -0.19 7.31 -7.00
N TYR A 5 0.35 6.60 -6.01
CA TYR A 5 1.80 6.56 -5.74
C TYR A 5 2.37 5.15 -5.64
N THR A 6 1.65 4.22 -4.99
CA THR A 6 2.14 2.85 -4.76
C THR A 6 1.07 1.80 -5.02
N ASP A 7 0.07 2.14 -5.82
CA ASP A 7 -1.10 1.31 -6.13
C ASP A 7 -1.18 0.94 -7.61
N SER A 8 -0.14 1.26 -8.40
CA SER A 8 -0.06 0.87 -9.79
C SER A 8 0.19 -0.64 -9.90
N ASP A 9 -0.50 -1.31 -10.83
CA ASP A 9 -0.29 -2.73 -11.10
C ASP A 9 1.18 -3.04 -11.43
N HIS A 10 1.86 -2.12 -12.14
CA HIS A 10 3.27 -2.25 -12.47
C HIS A 10 4.14 -2.40 -11.22
N ASP A 11 4.01 -1.49 -10.25
CA ASP A 11 4.81 -1.51 -9.02
C ASP A 11 4.47 -2.72 -8.16
N VAL A 12 3.20 -3.11 -8.12
CA VAL A 12 2.73 -4.29 -7.37
C VAL A 12 3.30 -5.58 -7.97
N HIS A 13 3.32 -5.70 -9.30
CA HIS A 13 3.95 -6.84 -9.99
C HIS A 13 5.47 -6.87 -9.76
N LEU A 14 6.15 -5.72 -9.80
CA LEU A 14 7.59 -5.64 -9.49
C LEU A 14 7.89 -6.10 -8.06
N LEU A 15 7.06 -5.67 -7.10
CA LEU A 15 7.18 -6.14 -5.72
C LEU A 15 6.98 -7.66 -5.65
N GLY A 16 5.92 -8.19 -6.25
CA GLY A 16 5.63 -9.62 -6.29
C GLY A 16 6.78 -10.45 -6.86
N GLN A 17 7.33 -10.04 -8.01
CA GLN A 17 8.50 -10.67 -8.62
C GLN A 17 9.74 -10.61 -7.74
N PHE A 18 9.95 -9.50 -7.02
CA PHE A 18 11.10 -9.33 -6.15
C PHE A 18 11.05 -10.31 -4.96
N ILE A 19 9.88 -10.53 -4.39
CA ILE A 19 9.72 -11.41 -3.21
C ILE A 19 9.45 -12.87 -3.56
N GLU A 20 9.19 -13.18 -4.84
CA GLU A 20 8.91 -14.53 -5.32
C GLU A 20 10.04 -15.51 -4.95
N GLY A 21 9.66 -16.65 -4.37
CA GLY A 21 10.60 -17.71 -3.96
C GLY A 21 11.37 -17.44 -2.66
N MET A 22 11.20 -16.27 -2.01
CA MET A 22 11.76 -16.01 -0.69
C MET A 22 11.04 -16.85 0.37
N THR A 23 11.71 -17.87 0.90
CA THR A 23 11.14 -18.81 1.89
C THR A 23 11.06 -18.24 3.31
N ASN A 24 11.63 -17.07 3.55
CA ASN A 24 11.69 -16.41 4.84
C ASN A 24 10.59 -15.35 5.05
N ILE A 25 9.69 -15.15 4.08
CA ILE A 25 8.56 -14.22 4.19
C ILE A 25 7.33 -15.00 4.65
N GLU A 26 6.87 -14.74 5.87
CA GLU A 26 5.67 -15.38 6.43
C GLU A 26 4.37 -14.85 5.80
N LYS A 27 4.29 -13.53 5.61
CA LYS A 27 3.12 -12.84 5.07
C LYS A 27 3.49 -11.45 4.57
N VAL A 28 2.65 -10.90 3.69
CA VAL A 28 2.68 -9.50 3.27
C VAL A 28 1.47 -8.78 3.88
N GLU A 29 1.70 -7.65 4.54
CA GLU A 29 0.63 -6.80 5.09
C GLU A 29 0.51 -5.52 4.26
N LEU A 30 -0.65 -5.30 3.63
CA LEU A 30 -0.95 -4.05 2.97
C LEU A 30 -1.45 -3.06 4.02
N LEU A 31 -0.70 -1.97 4.20
CA LEU A 31 -1.09 -0.90 5.11
C LEU A 31 -1.82 0.19 4.30
N PRO A 32 -3.15 0.32 4.41
CA PRO A 32 -3.89 1.36 3.69
C PRO A 32 -3.49 2.74 4.22
N TYR A 33 -3.28 3.69 3.30
CA TYR A 33 -3.03 5.07 3.68
C TYR A 33 -4.18 5.66 4.50
N HIS A 34 -3.82 6.43 5.52
CA HIS A 34 -4.74 7.17 6.35
C HIS A 34 -4.20 8.58 6.60
N ARG A 35 -5.10 9.56 6.75
CA ARG A 35 -4.74 10.96 7.06
C ARG A 35 -4.48 11.21 8.55
N LEU A 36 -4.36 10.15 9.35
CA LEU A 36 -4.09 10.26 10.78
C LEU A 36 -2.74 10.95 11.00
N GLY A 37 -2.76 12.09 11.69
CA GLY A 37 -1.57 12.92 11.94
C GLY A 37 -1.44 14.15 11.06
N ALA A 38 -2.28 14.35 10.03
CA ALA A 38 -2.28 15.57 9.21
C ALA A 38 -2.42 16.86 10.06
N HIS A 39 -3.20 16.80 11.14
CA HIS A 39 -3.33 17.93 12.09
C HIS A 39 -1.99 18.35 12.73
N LYS A 40 -1.03 17.43 12.91
CA LYS A 40 0.28 17.74 13.51
C LYS A 40 1.12 18.63 12.59
N TRP A 41 1.05 18.41 11.28
CA TRP A 41 1.70 19.25 10.27
C TRP A 41 1.17 20.68 10.36
N LYS A 42 -0.16 20.82 10.42
CA LYS A 42 -0.83 22.12 10.62
C LYS A 42 -0.40 22.80 11.92
N THR A 43 -0.26 22.06 13.03
CA THR A 43 0.22 22.62 14.31
C THR A 43 1.66 23.11 14.22
N LEU A 44 2.50 22.46 13.43
CA LEU A 44 3.90 22.84 13.21
C LEU A 44 4.07 23.95 12.15
N GLY A 45 2.98 24.43 11.55
CA GLY A 45 3.03 25.40 10.46
C GLY A 45 3.64 24.83 9.17
N LEU A 46 3.53 23.52 8.97
CA LEU A 46 4.03 22.81 7.79
C LEU A 46 2.88 22.43 6.85
N ASP A 47 3.15 22.49 5.55
CA ASP A 47 2.21 22.05 4.52
C ASP A 47 2.18 20.51 4.44
N TYR A 48 0.98 19.94 4.40
CA TYR A 48 0.80 18.50 4.29
C TYR A 48 0.52 18.10 2.84
N GLU A 49 1.51 17.57 2.14
CA GLU A 49 1.45 17.32 0.69
C GLU A 49 0.41 16.27 0.26
N LEU A 50 -0.04 15.41 1.17
CA LEU A 50 -1.03 14.36 0.89
C LEU A 50 -2.45 14.78 1.31
N GLU A 51 -2.73 16.08 1.38
CA GLU A 51 -4.03 16.60 1.83
C GLU A 51 -5.20 16.17 0.93
N ASP A 52 -4.99 16.04 -0.37
CA ASP A 52 -6.04 15.64 -1.31
C ASP A 52 -6.09 14.12 -1.57
N VAL A 53 -5.14 13.37 -1.01
CA VAL A 53 -5.10 11.92 -1.16
C VAL A 53 -6.15 11.28 -0.24
N LEU A 54 -7.04 10.49 -0.84
CA LEU A 54 -8.04 9.71 -0.10
C LEU A 54 -7.48 8.33 0.29
N PRO A 55 -7.97 7.73 1.37
CA PRO A 55 -7.70 6.33 1.67
C PRO A 55 -8.09 5.42 0.49
N PRO A 56 -7.38 4.30 0.27
CA PRO A 56 -7.73 3.37 -0.78
C PRO A 56 -9.11 2.74 -0.57
N THR A 57 -9.77 2.37 -1.66
CA THR A 57 -11.02 1.61 -1.61
C THR A 57 -10.75 0.16 -1.23
N LYS A 58 -11.75 -0.51 -0.65
CA LYS A 58 -11.66 -1.96 -0.37
C LYS A 58 -11.38 -2.76 -1.65
N GLU A 59 -12.00 -2.38 -2.76
CA GLU A 59 -11.79 -3.02 -4.06
C GLU A 59 -10.33 -2.92 -4.53
N SER A 60 -9.70 -1.75 -4.39
CA SER A 60 -8.29 -1.57 -4.73
C SER A 60 -7.37 -2.44 -3.85
N LEU A 61 -7.68 -2.56 -2.56
CA LEU A 61 -6.93 -3.45 -1.65
C LEU A 61 -7.06 -4.93 -2.02
N GLU A 62 -8.28 -5.39 -2.33
CA GLU A 62 -8.52 -6.78 -2.79
C GLU A 62 -7.83 -7.06 -4.14
N HIS A 63 -7.80 -6.08 -5.05
CA HIS A 63 -7.12 -6.19 -6.34
C HIS A 63 -5.61 -6.40 -6.15
N ILE A 64 -4.95 -5.51 -5.39
CA ILE A 64 -3.51 -5.63 -5.09
C ILE A 64 -3.19 -6.92 -4.34
N LYS A 65 -4.05 -7.28 -3.39
CA LYS A 65 -3.95 -8.56 -2.67
C LYS A 65 -3.94 -9.73 -3.65
N THR A 66 -4.89 -9.77 -4.59
CA THR A 66 -5.00 -10.83 -5.59
C THR A 66 -3.74 -10.94 -6.44
N ILE A 67 -3.15 -9.81 -6.86
CA ILE A 67 -1.90 -9.81 -7.64
C ILE A 67 -0.77 -10.46 -6.83
N LEU A 68 -0.56 -10.01 -5.59
CA LEU A 68 0.55 -10.49 -4.75
C LEU A 68 0.37 -11.94 -4.30
N GLU A 69 -0.86 -12.39 -4.06
CA GLU A 69 -1.18 -13.80 -3.81
C GLU A 69 -0.84 -14.67 -5.03
N GLY A 70 -0.93 -14.12 -6.25
CA GLY A 70 -0.49 -14.77 -7.48
C GLY A 70 1.00 -15.13 -7.53
N TYR A 71 1.84 -14.48 -6.71
CA TYR A 71 3.28 -14.79 -6.57
C TYR A 71 3.57 -15.77 -5.41
N GLY A 72 2.55 -16.35 -4.80
CA GLY A 72 2.70 -17.40 -3.78
C GLY A 72 2.86 -16.91 -2.34
N HIS A 73 2.52 -15.66 -2.05
CA HIS A 73 2.55 -15.10 -0.70
C HIS A 73 1.15 -15.02 -0.08
N THR A 74 1.06 -15.21 1.25
CA THR A 74 -0.17 -14.89 1.99
C THR A 74 -0.26 -13.39 2.24
N VAL A 75 -1.36 -12.75 1.86
CA VAL A 75 -1.51 -11.29 1.93
C VAL A 75 -2.71 -10.90 2.81
N LYS A 76 -2.53 -9.89 3.67
CA LYS A 76 -3.55 -9.37 4.59
C LYS A 76 -3.62 -7.84 4.55
N PHE A 77 -4.78 -7.28 4.86
CA PHE A 77 -5.03 -5.84 4.99
C PHE A 77 -6.23 -5.56 5.91
#